data_AF-A0A352CTD5-F1
#
_entry.id   AF-A0A352CTD5-F1
#
_cell.length_a   1.000
_cell.length_b   1.000
_cell.length_c   1.000
_cell.angle_alpha   90.00
_cell.angle_beta   90.00
_cell.angle_gamma   90.00
#
_symmetry.space_group_name_H-M   'P 1'
#
loop_
_entity.id
_entity.type
_entity.pdbx_description
1 polymer ?
#
loop_
_entity_poly.entity_id
_entity_poly.type
_entity_poly.pdbx_seq_one_letter_code
_entity_poly.pdbx_strand_id
1 'polypeptide(L)'
;PISLSLQKAYGKNVDQTRVTEVKEISGYGVEAVIDGSVHVAVGNDRLMRRTGVEPVACHHIGTVIHVAVDGQYAGHILITDELKEHSREAMAELKKAGVEKEVMLTGDIEKVASSVAEEV
;
A
#
# COMPACT_ATOMS: atom_id res chain seq x y z
N PRO A 1 -6.08 7.16 2.79
CA PRO A 1 -4.73 7.23 2.16
C PRO A 1 -4.55 6.25 1.00
N ILE A 2 -4.74 4.95 1.24
CA ILE A 2 -4.55 3.87 0.25
C ILE A 2 -5.33 4.10 -1.06
N SER A 3 -6.65 4.30 -0.98
CA SER A 3 -7.51 4.46 -2.17
C SER A 3 -7.09 5.66 -3.04
N LEU A 4 -6.72 6.77 -2.41
CA LEU A 4 -6.23 7.97 -3.09
C LEU A 4 -4.89 7.70 -3.80
N SER A 5 -3.96 6.99 -3.16
CA SER A 5 -2.68 6.60 -3.77
C SER A 5 -2.89 5.73 -5.01
N LEU A 6 -3.81 4.75 -4.94
CA LEU A 6 -4.14 3.89 -6.08
C LEU A 6 -4.76 4.68 -7.24
N GLN A 7 -5.70 5.60 -6.96
CA GLN A 7 -6.30 6.43 -7.99
C GLN A 7 -5.26 7.34 -8.66
N LYS A 8 -4.37 7.96 -7.88
CA LYS A 8 -3.29 8.80 -8.39
C LYS A 8 -2.33 8.00 -9.28
N ALA A 9 -1.94 6.80 -8.87
CA ALA A 9 -1.05 5.93 -9.64
C ALA A 9 -1.72 5.40 -10.93
N TYR A 10 -3.01 5.09 -10.89
CA TYR A 10 -3.75 4.65 -12.08
C TYR A 10 -3.89 5.76 -13.14
N GLY A 11 -4.06 7.01 -12.69
CA GLY A 11 -3.96 8.20 -13.54
C GLY A 11 -5.03 8.36 -14.63
N LYS A 12 -6.04 7.48 -14.64
CA LYS A 12 -7.15 7.49 -15.62
C LYS A 12 -8.48 7.62 -14.90
N ASN A 13 -9.47 8.15 -15.61
CA ASN A 13 -10.84 8.16 -15.14
C ASN A 13 -11.36 6.72 -14.99
N VAL A 14 -11.98 6.44 -13.85
CA VAL A 14 -12.66 5.18 -13.58
C VAL A 14 -14.16 5.42 -13.75
N ASP A 15 -14.79 4.62 -14.60
CA ASP A 15 -16.24 4.62 -14.72
C ASP A 15 -16.85 3.97 -13.48
N GLN A 16 -17.39 4.79 -12.59
CA GLN A 16 -17.99 4.33 -11.34
C GLN A 16 -19.32 3.60 -11.56
N THR A 17 -19.97 3.77 -12.72
CA THR A 17 -21.25 3.10 -13.03
C THR A 17 -21.08 1.58 -13.18
N ARG A 18 -19.85 1.12 -13.43
CA ARG A 18 -19.49 -0.29 -13.52
C ARG A 18 -19.39 -0.97 -12.16
N VAL A 19 -19.32 -0.21 -11.07
CA VAL A 19 -19.06 -0.74 -9.72
C VAL A 19 -20.35 -0.71 -8.91
N THR A 20 -20.80 -1.88 -8.48
CA THR A 20 -22.00 -2.06 -7.67
C THR A 20 -21.70 -2.87 -6.41
N GLU A 21 -22.65 -2.88 -5.45
CA GLU A 21 -22.57 -3.70 -4.23
C GLU A 21 -21.27 -3.53 -3.42
N VAL A 22 -20.73 -2.31 -3.37
CA VAL A 22 -19.51 -2.03 -2.61
C VAL A 22 -19.77 -2.27 -1.12
N LYS A 23 -18.94 -3.11 -0.52
CA LYS A 23 -18.99 -3.48 0.89
C LYS A 23 -17.62 -3.28 1.53
N GLU A 24 -17.56 -2.37 2.48
CA GLU A 24 -16.39 -2.22 3.34
C GLU A 24 -16.42 -3.23 4.49
N ILE A 25 -15.30 -3.90 4.71
CA ILE A 25 -15.07 -4.79 5.83
C ILE A 25 -13.95 -4.18 6.66
N SER A 26 -14.32 -3.48 7.74
CA SER A 26 -13.39 -2.72 8.58
C SER A 26 -12.23 -3.59 9.06
N GLY A 27 -11.00 -3.14 8.76
CA GLY A 27 -9.77 -3.86 9.11
C GLY A 27 -9.39 -5.03 8.18
N TYR A 28 -10.15 -5.27 7.11
CA TYR A 28 -9.92 -6.32 6.12
C TYR A 28 -9.72 -5.75 4.71
N GLY A 29 -10.66 -4.94 4.23
CA GLY A 29 -10.64 -4.40 2.87
C GLY A 29 -12.04 -4.14 2.33
N VAL A 30 -12.19 -4.22 1.01
CA VAL A 30 -13.44 -3.97 0.30
C VAL A 30 -13.79 -5.11 -0.66
N GLU A 31 -15.07 -5.37 -0.80
CA GLU A 31 -15.65 -6.25 -1.82
C GLU A 31 -16.58 -5.42 -2.71
N ALA A 32 -16.66 -5.76 -3.99
CA ALA A 32 -17.57 -5.11 -4.93
C ALA A 32 -17.91 -6.05 -6.09
N VAL A 33 -18.95 -5.70 -6.85
CA VAL A 33 -19.32 -6.34 -8.11
C VAL A 33 -19.00 -5.38 -9.25
N ILE A 34 -18.28 -5.86 -10.26
CA ILE A 34 -17.93 -5.10 -11.47
C ILE A 34 -18.75 -5.61 -12.65
N ASP A 35 -19.30 -4.68 -13.45
CA ASP A 35 -20.14 -4.99 -14.61
C ASP A 35 -21.31 -5.94 -14.27
N GLY A 36 -21.83 -5.83 -13.05
CA GLY A 36 -22.97 -6.61 -12.54
C GLY A 36 -22.74 -8.10 -12.34
N SER A 37 -21.52 -8.62 -12.54
CA SER A 37 -21.27 -10.07 -12.48
C SER A 37 -19.91 -10.49 -11.91
N VAL A 38 -18.88 -9.65 -12.05
CA VAL A 38 -17.52 -10.00 -11.63
C VAL A 38 -17.35 -9.64 -10.16
N HIS A 39 -17.12 -10.62 -9.30
CA HIS A 39 -16.90 -10.40 -7.87
C HIS A 39 -15.44 -10.07 -7.62
N VAL A 40 -15.17 -8.90 -7.04
CA VAL A 40 -13.81 -8.44 -6.75
C VAL A 40 -13.65 -8.20 -5.25
N ALA A 41 -12.61 -8.79 -4.67
CA ALA A 41 -12.20 -8.57 -3.28
C ALA A 41 -10.80 -7.96 -3.25
N VAL A 42 -10.64 -6.85 -2.54
CA VAL A 42 -9.38 -6.10 -2.44
C VAL A 42 -9.08 -5.80 -0.97
N GLY A 43 -7.96 -6.31 -0.44
CA GLY A 43 -7.66 -6.15 0.99
C GLY A 43 -6.40 -6.86 1.46
N ASN A 44 -6.30 -7.04 2.78
CA ASN A 44 -5.18 -7.76 3.40
C ASN A 44 -5.38 -9.29 3.37
N ASP A 45 -4.38 -10.02 3.87
CA ASP A 45 -4.40 -11.49 3.96
C ASP A 45 -5.64 -12.05 4.67
N ARG A 46 -6.18 -11.32 5.66
CA ARG A 46 -7.37 -11.76 6.40
C ARG A 46 -8.60 -11.72 5.51
N LEU A 47 -8.70 -10.77 4.58
CA LEU A 47 -9.77 -10.75 3.59
C LEU A 47 -9.63 -11.93 2.62
N MET A 48 -8.43 -12.15 2.09
CA MET A 48 -8.18 -13.26 1.15
C MET A 48 -8.55 -14.61 1.77
N ARG A 49 -8.05 -14.90 2.97
CA ARG A 49 -8.40 -16.15 3.67
C ARG A 49 -9.89 -16.27 3.98
N ARG A 50 -10.57 -15.14 4.25
CA ARG A 50 -12.03 -15.11 4.47
C ARG A 50 -12.81 -15.45 3.20
N THR A 51 -12.32 -15.05 2.02
CA THR A 51 -12.94 -15.36 0.73
C THR A 51 -12.52 -16.73 0.17
N GLY A 52 -11.74 -17.50 0.94
CA GLY A 52 -11.24 -18.82 0.52
C GLY A 52 -10.06 -18.75 -0.47
N VAL A 53 -9.45 -17.58 -0.60
CA VAL A 53 -8.32 -17.33 -1.51
C VAL A 53 -7.03 -17.32 -0.70
N GLU A 54 -6.05 -18.13 -1.09
CA GLU A 54 -4.73 -18.12 -0.44
C GLU A 54 -3.90 -16.93 -0.97
N PRO A 55 -3.49 -15.97 -0.12
CA PRO A 55 -2.65 -14.87 -0.56
C PRO A 55 -1.23 -15.36 -0.86
N VAL A 56 -0.63 -14.83 -1.93
CA VAL A 56 0.79 -15.05 -2.23
C VAL A 56 1.62 -14.09 -1.38
N ALA A 57 2.57 -14.63 -0.60
CA ALA A 57 3.44 -13.84 0.25
C ALA A 57 4.26 -12.82 -0.57
N CYS A 58 4.26 -11.57 -0.12
CA CYS A 58 5.13 -10.52 -0.64
C CYS A 58 6.22 -10.24 0.40
N HIS A 59 7.48 -10.31 -0.02
CA HIS A 59 8.64 -10.13 0.87
C HIS A 59 9.16 -8.69 0.90
N HIS A 60 8.58 -7.80 0.09
CA HIS A 60 8.95 -6.40 0.03
C HIS A 60 8.38 -5.62 1.23
N ILE A 61 9.08 -4.57 1.63
CA ILE A 61 8.65 -3.69 2.71
C ILE A 61 7.59 -2.75 2.14
N GLY A 62 6.41 -2.71 2.77
CA GLY A 62 5.32 -1.83 2.36
C GLY A 62 3.96 -2.37 2.78
N THR A 63 2.91 -1.64 2.41
CA THR A 63 1.53 -2.08 2.57
C THR A 63 1.12 -2.91 1.36
N VAL A 64 0.89 -4.21 1.57
CA VAL A 64 0.45 -5.14 0.51
C VAL A 64 -1.06 -5.18 0.46
N ILE A 65 -1.62 -5.01 -0.74
CA ILE A 65 -3.05 -5.07 -1.01
C ILE A 65 -3.28 -6.19 -2.02
N HIS A 66 -3.87 -7.28 -1.55
CA HIS A 66 -4.23 -8.42 -2.38
C HIS A 66 -5.51 -8.15 -3.16
N VAL A 67 -5.59 -8.74 -4.35
CA VAL A 67 -6.74 -8.66 -5.25
C VAL A 67 -7.15 -10.08 -5.63
N ALA A 68 -8.43 -10.36 -5.45
CA ALA A 68 -9.08 -11.58 -5.95
C ALA A 68 -10.24 -11.21 -6.86
N VAL A 69 -10.40 -11.97 -7.94
CA VAL A 69 -11.47 -11.84 -8.93
C VAL A 69 -12.14 -13.19 -9.09
N ASP A 70 -13.46 -13.24 -8.90
CA ASP A 70 -14.29 -14.45 -8.96
C ASP A 70 -13.72 -15.62 -8.13
N GLY A 71 -13.26 -15.30 -6.92
CA GLY A 71 -12.69 -16.29 -5.99
C GLY A 71 -11.29 -16.80 -6.38
N GLN A 72 -10.64 -16.17 -7.36
CA GLN A 72 -9.28 -16.51 -7.77
C GLN A 72 -8.31 -15.37 -7.43
N TYR A 73 -7.12 -15.73 -6.97
CA TYR A 73 -6.09 -14.74 -6.67
C TYR A 73 -5.56 -14.11 -7.96
N ALA A 74 -5.78 -12.80 -8.14
CA ALA A 74 -5.35 -12.07 -9.33
C ALA A 74 -3.96 -11.43 -9.15
N GLY A 75 -3.56 -11.17 -7.90
CA GLY A 75 -2.26 -10.57 -7.59
C GLY A 75 -2.30 -9.68 -6.36
N HIS A 76 -1.29 -8.83 -6.23
CA HIS A 76 -1.24 -7.81 -5.19
C HIS A 76 -0.63 -6.51 -5.71
N ILE A 77 -0.95 -5.41 -5.03
CA ILE A 77 -0.38 -4.10 -5.23
C ILE A 77 0.42 -3.76 -3.96
N LEU A 78 1.68 -3.41 -4.12
CA LEU A 78 2.53 -2.93 -3.04
C LEU A 78 2.50 -1.41 -3.02
N ILE A 79 2.14 -0.83 -1.88
CA ILE A 79 2.26 0.60 -1.62
C ILE A 79 3.42 0.82 -0.66
N THR A 80 4.42 1.55 -1.13
CA THR A 80 5.58 1.98 -0.34
C THR A 80 5.56 3.50 -0.21
N ASP A 81 5.99 4.01 0.94
CA ASP A 81 6.26 5.44 1.05
C ASP A 81 7.56 5.74 0.30
N GLU A 82 7.50 6.69 -0.62
CA GLU A 82 8.70 7.24 -1.23
C GLU A 82 9.37 8.19 -0.25
N LEU A 83 10.68 8.05 -0.07
CA LEU A 83 11.45 9.12 0.54
C LEU A 83 11.35 10.38 -0.29
N LYS A 84 11.14 11.52 0.37
CA LYS A 84 11.18 12.81 -0.32
C LYS A 84 12.57 12.97 -0.93
N GLU A 85 12.62 13.33 -2.22
CA GLU A 85 13.87 13.51 -2.97
C GLU A 85 14.86 14.45 -2.26
N HIS A 86 14.34 15.49 -1.58
CA HIS A 86 15.14 16.46 -0.85
C HIS A 86 15.61 16.00 0.54
N SER A 87 15.16 14.85 1.04
CA SER A 87 15.56 14.38 2.39
C SER A 87 17.06 14.14 2.44
N ARG A 88 17.61 13.42 1.46
CA ARG A 88 19.06 13.14 1.39
C ARG A 88 19.88 14.42 1.22
N GLU A 89 19.43 15.34 0.37
CA GLU A 89 20.08 16.63 0.17
C GLU A 89 20.04 17.49 1.44
N ALA A 90 18.90 17.55 2.12
CA ALA A 90 18.75 18.30 3.36
C ALA A 90 19.65 17.75 4.48
N MET A 91 19.74 16.42 4.62
CA MET A 91 20.65 15.79 5.58
C MET A 91 22.11 16.09 5.25
N ALA A 92 22.49 16.04 3.97
CA ALA A 92 23.83 16.42 3.53
C ALA A 92 24.15 17.90 3.84
N GLU A 93 23.21 18.82 3.62
CA GLU A 93 23.39 20.24 3.94
C GLU A 93 23.46 20.50 5.45
N LEU A 94 22.70 19.76 6.27
CA LEU A 94 22.80 19.84 7.73
C LEU A 94 24.19 19.40 8.22
N LYS A 95 24.74 18.31 7.67
CA LYS A 95 26.13 17.89 7.95
C LYS A 95 27.14 18.97 7.55
N LYS A 96 27.00 19.55 6.36
CA LYS A 96 27.86 20.66 5.91
C LYS A 96 27.75 21.89 6.82
N ALA A 97 26.58 22.15 7.39
CA ALA A 97 26.34 23.23 8.33
C ALA A 97 26.89 22.96 9.75
N GLY A 98 27.53 21.81 9.99
CA GLY A 98 28.16 21.47 11.26
C GLY A 98 27.28 20.66 12.21
N VAL A 99 26.16 20.10 11.74
CA VAL A 99 25.37 19.16 12.54
C VAL A 99 26.11 17.81 12.58
N GLU A 100 26.63 17.46 13.76
CA GLU A 100 27.45 16.26 13.95
C GLU A 100 26.62 14.99 14.22
N LYS A 101 25.35 15.14 14.61
CA LYS A 101 24.49 14.03 15.03
C LYS A 101 23.07 14.15 14.51
N GLU A 102 22.66 13.12 13.78
CA GLU A 102 21.31 12.91 13.27
C GLU A 102 20.66 11.76 14.05
N VAL A 103 19.45 11.95 14.55
CA VAL A 103 18.72 10.93 15.32
C VAL A 103 17.30 10.83 14.78
N MET A 104 16.90 9.62 14.38
CA MET A 104 15.53 9.32 13.96
C MET A 104 14.70 8.90 15.17
N LEU A 105 13.56 9.56 15.39
CA LEU A 105 12.57 9.22 16.40
C LEU A 105 11.29 8.82 15.66
N THR A 106 10.97 7.53 15.65
CA THR A 106 9.76 6.99 15.00
C THR A 106 9.05 5.98 15.90
N GLY A 107 7.72 5.88 15.72
CA GLY A 107 6.89 4.83 16.32
C GLY A 107 6.70 3.62 15.41
N ASP A 108 7.32 3.61 14.24
CA ASP A 108 7.22 2.52 13.28
C ASP A 108 8.00 1.28 13.72
N ILE A 109 7.66 0.14 13.12
CA ILE A 109 8.38 -1.12 13.35
C ILE A 109 9.83 -1.00 12.85
N GLU A 110 10.76 -1.62 13.59
CA GLU A 110 12.21 -1.50 13.39
C GLU A 110 12.63 -1.73 11.93
N LYS A 111 12.08 -2.75 11.26
CA LYS A 111 12.41 -3.06 9.86
C LYS A 111 12.13 -1.90 8.90
N VAL A 112 11.05 -1.15 9.13
CA VAL A 112 10.69 0.01 8.30
C VAL A 112 11.61 1.18 8.63
N ALA A 113 11.82 1.45 9.92
CA ALA A 113 12.70 2.52 10.39
C ALA A 113 14.14 2.35 9.88
N SER A 114 14.68 1.12 9.92
CA SER A 114 16.04 0.83 9.43
C SER A 114 16.17 1.07 7.93
N SER A 115 15.18 0.65 7.13
CA SER A 115 15.18 0.90 5.67
C SER A 115 15.21 2.39 5.36
N VAL A 116 14.39 3.18 6.06
CA VAL A 116 14.37 4.65 5.91
C VAL A 116 15.73 5.24 6.31
N ALA A 117 16.29 4.84 7.44
CA ALA A 117 17.56 5.37 7.94
C ALA A 117 18.77 5.08 7.03
N GLU A 118 18.79 3.94 6.34
CA GLU A 118 19.85 3.60 5.38
C GLU A 118 19.74 4.41 4.08
N GLU A 119 18.54 4.86 3.74
CA GLU A 119 18.29 5.56 2.48
C GLU A 119 18.47 7.09 2.56
N VAL A 120 18.54 7.70 3.76
CA VAL A 120 18.76 9.16 3.94
C VAL A 120 20.22 9.56 4.16
#